data_AF-A0A926Q932-F1
#
_entry.id   AF-A0A926Q932-F1
#
_cell.length_a   1.000
_cell.length_b   1.000
_cell.length_c   1.000
_cell.angle_alpha   90.00
_cell.angle_beta   90.00
_cell.angle_gamma   90.00
#
_symmetry.space_group_name_H-M   'P 1'
#
loop_
_entity.id
_entity.type
_entity.pdbx_description
1 polymer ?
#
loop_
_entity_poly.entity_id
_entity_poly.type
_entity_poly.pdbx_seq_one_letter_code
_entity_poly.pdbx_strand_id
1 'polypeptide(L)'
;MSDTARIEQDIQAARARLEGTVNELAYRAQPQVIAQRQLQGLRLRLDAATHTDDGELRIERIGAVVAAAVVVVVAIGLLRRRR
;
A
#
# COMPACT_ATOMS: atom_id res chain seq x y z
N MET A 1 36.22 30.73 22.33
CA MET A 1 35.96 29.35 22.83
C MET A 1 34.46 29.05 22.97
N SER A 2 33.58 30.00 23.36
CA SER A 2 32.13 29.76 23.42
C SER A 2 31.45 29.48 22.08
N ASP A 3 31.86 30.12 20.98
CA ASP A 3 31.23 29.87 19.68
C ASP A 3 31.47 28.47 19.14
N THR A 4 32.67 27.93 19.37
CA THR A 4 33.01 26.55 19.01
C THR A 4 32.14 25.56 19.80
N ALA A 5 31.95 25.78 21.10
CA ALA A 5 31.10 24.94 21.94
C ALA A 5 29.62 24.99 21.50
N ARG A 6 29.12 26.17 21.13
CA ARG A 6 27.76 26.34 20.60
C ARG A 6 27.57 25.62 19.27
N ILE A 7 28.51 25.77 18.34
CA ILE A 7 28.47 25.08 17.03
C ILE A 7 28.51 23.56 17.22
N GLU A 8 29.33 23.04 18.13
CA GLU A 8 29.37 21.61 18.43
C GLU A 8 28.01 21.13 18.96
N GLN A 9 27.39 21.87 19.88
CA GLN A 9 26.05 21.55 20.38
C GLN A 9 24.99 21.55 19.27
N ASP A 10 25.04 22.53 18.37
CA ASP A 10 24.12 22.63 17.22
C ASP A 10 24.31 21.44 16.25
N ILE A 11 25.56 21.01 16.03
CA ILE A 11 25.89 19.83 15.21
C ILE A 11 25.34 18.56 15.87
N GLN A 12 25.52 18.37 17.17
CA GLN A 12 25.00 17.21 17.89
C GLN A 12 23.46 17.17 17.83
N ALA A 13 22.81 18.32 18.03
CA ALA A 13 21.36 18.43 17.90
C ALA A 13 20.87 18.13 16.48
N ALA A 14 21.60 18.58 15.46
CA ALA A 14 21.28 18.28 14.06
C ALA A 14 21.46 16.80 13.72
N ARG A 15 22.54 16.17 14.20
CA ARG A 15 22.78 14.72 14.04
C ARG A 15 21.66 13.89 14.66
N ALA A 16 21.24 14.20 15.89
CA ALA A 16 20.15 13.50 16.54
C ALA A 16 18.83 13.56 15.72
N ARG A 17 18.50 14.72 15.13
CA ARG A 17 17.33 14.85 14.25
C ARG A 17 17.47 14.06 12.96
N LEU A 18 18.67 14.06 12.37
CA LEU A 18 18.96 13.31 11.15
C LEU A 18 18.87 11.81 11.40
N GLU A 19 19.43 11.30 12.50
CA GLU A 19 19.34 9.89 12.89
C GLU A 19 17.89 9.45 13.04
N GLY A 20 17.05 10.24 13.72
CA GLY A 20 15.62 9.98 13.83
C GLY A 20 14.93 9.92 12.47
N THR A 21 15.21 10.90 11.60
CA THR A 21 14.63 10.98 10.25
C THR A 21 15.07 9.82 9.37
N VAL A 22 16.36 9.47 9.40
CA VAL A 22 16.93 8.34 8.64
C VAL A 22 16.34 7.03 9.13
N ASN A 23 16.20 6.84 10.43
CA ASN A 23 15.60 5.63 10.98
C ASN A 23 14.13 5.48 10.56
N GLU A 24 13.35 6.56 10.57
CA GLU A 24 11.97 6.57 10.08
C GLU A 24 11.89 6.27 8.58
N LEU A 25 12.75 6.89 7.77
CA LEU A 25 12.81 6.65 6.33
C LEU A 25 13.23 5.21 6.03
N ALA A 26 14.22 4.69 6.74
CA ALA A 26 14.66 3.30 6.63
C ALA A 26 13.51 2.34 6.97
N TYR A 27 12.80 2.56 8.08
CA TYR A 27 11.62 1.78 8.46
C TYR A 27 10.54 1.81 7.37
N ARG A 28 10.19 2.99 6.86
CA ARG A 28 9.19 3.13 5.78
C ARG A 28 9.64 2.47 4.48
N ALA A 29 10.93 2.52 4.15
CA ALA A 29 11.48 1.90 2.95
C ALA A 29 11.59 0.37 3.04
N GLN A 30 11.37 -0.22 4.22
CA GLN A 30 11.41 -1.68 4.34
C GLN A 30 10.35 -2.32 3.45
N PRO A 31 10.70 -3.39 2.70
CA PRO A 31 9.78 -4.07 1.79
C PRO A 31 8.47 -4.50 2.46
N GLN A 32 8.54 -4.97 3.71
CA GLN A 32 7.38 -5.37 4.49
C GLN A 32 6.40 -4.21 4.75
N VAL A 33 6.91 -3.02 5.09
CA VAL A 33 6.09 -1.83 5.35
C VAL A 33 5.52 -1.28 4.05
N ILE A 34 6.25 -1.38 2.94
CA ILE A 34 5.73 -1.05 1.61
C ILE A 34 4.60 -2.01 1.24
N ALA A 35 4.81 -3.32 1.39
CA ALA A 35 3.82 -4.34 1.06
C ALA A 35 2.54 -4.19 1.90
N GLN A 36 2.66 -3.95 3.21
CA GLN A 36 1.51 -3.70 4.08
C GLN A 36 0.71 -2.47 3.64
N ARG A 37 1.39 -1.37 3.29
CA ARG A 37 0.72 -0.15 2.78
C ARG A 37 0.02 -0.39 1.44
N GLN A 38 0.64 -1.15 0.54
CA GLN A 38 0.02 -1.53 -0.72
C GLN A 38 -1.22 -2.41 -0.51
N LEU A 39 -1.16 -3.38 0.41
CA LEU A 39 -2.31 -4.22 0.77
C LEU A 39 -3.46 -3.41 1.36
N GLN A 40 -3.17 -2.48 2.27
CA GLN A 40 -4.18 -1.57 2.81
C GLN A 40 -4.80 -0.71 1.71
N GLY A 41 -4.00 -0.15 0.81
CA GLY A 41 -4.49 0.62 -0.33
C GLY A 41 -5.36 -0.21 -1.29
N LEU A 42 -4.98 -1.46 -1.54
CA LEU A 42 -5.79 -2.38 -2.33
C LEU A 42 -7.11 -2.71 -1.63
N ARG A 43 -7.12 -2.98 -0.33
CA ARG A 43 -8.35 -3.21 0.45
C ARG A 43 -9.29 -2.02 0.34
N LEU A 44 -8.81 -0.81 0.57
CA LEU A 44 -9.63 0.40 0.43
C LEU A 44 -10.22 0.57 -0.96
N ARG A 45 -9.44 0.27 -2.01
CA ARG A 45 -9.93 0.32 -3.40
C ARG A 45 -10.95 -0.77 -3.69
N LEU A 46 -10.73 -1.98 -3.17
CA LEU A 46 -11.66 -3.09 -3.32
C LEU A 46 -12.95 -2.78 -2.57
N ASP A 47 -12.87 -2.30 -1.34
CA ASP A 47 -14.02 -1.90 -0.54
C ASP A 47 -14.82 -0.80 -1.26
N ALA A 48 -14.16 0.25 -1.76
CA ALA A 48 -14.82 1.30 -2.55
C ALA A 48 -15.42 0.79 -3.88
N ALA A 49 -14.83 -0.25 -4.49
CA ALA A 49 -15.34 -0.83 -5.73
C ALA A 49 -16.52 -1.79 -5.48
N THR A 50 -16.50 -2.50 -4.36
CA THR A 50 -17.41 -3.61 -4.03
C THR A 50 -18.57 -3.18 -3.13
N HIS A 51 -18.40 -2.19 -2.28
CA HIS A 51 -19.44 -1.71 -1.36
C HIS A 51 -20.00 -0.36 -1.82
N THR A 52 -21.28 -0.10 -1.56
CA THR A 52 -21.91 1.22 -1.66
C THR A 52 -21.53 2.08 -0.45
N ASP A 53 -21.81 3.38 -0.53
CA ASP A 53 -21.56 4.34 0.56
C ASP A 53 -22.33 3.98 1.86
N ASP A 54 -23.41 3.18 1.76
CA ASP A 54 -24.20 2.66 2.89
C ASP A 54 -23.71 1.29 3.41
N GLY A 55 -22.62 0.73 2.87
CA GLY A 55 -22.03 -0.53 3.32
C GLY A 55 -22.67 -1.81 2.76
N GLU A 56 -23.64 -1.69 1.85
CA GLU A 56 -24.18 -2.84 1.13
C GLU A 56 -23.27 -3.24 -0.03
N LEU A 57 -23.19 -4.54 -0.34
CA LEU A 57 -22.51 -5.00 -1.55
C LEU A 57 -23.22 -4.36 -2.76
N ARG A 58 -22.46 -3.80 -3.70
CA ARG A 58 -22.98 -3.36 -5.01
C ARG A 58 -23.30 -4.60 -5.85
N ILE A 59 -24.36 -5.32 -5.49
CA ILE A 59 -24.75 -6.60 -6.10
C ILE A 59 -24.87 -6.47 -7.62
N GLU A 60 -25.32 -5.32 -8.12
CA GLU A 60 -25.44 -5.04 -9.55
C GLU A 60 -24.09 -4.95 -10.29
N ARG A 61 -23.05 -4.37 -9.65
CA ARG A 61 -21.72 -4.21 -10.28
C ARG A 61 -20.78 -5.36 -9.97
N ILE A 62 -20.82 -5.89 -8.75
CA ILE A 62 -20.08 -7.11 -8.38
C ILE A 62 -20.57 -8.28 -9.22
N GLY A 63 -21.88 -8.40 -9.43
CA GLY A 63 -22.46 -9.44 -10.30
C GLY A 63 -21.86 -9.40 -11.70
N ALA A 64 -21.75 -8.22 -12.31
CA ALA A 64 -21.15 -8.05 -13.64
C ALA A 64 -19.66 -8.42 -13.68
N VAL A 65 -18.87 -7.99 -12.69
CA VAL A 65 -17.42 -8.29 -12.62
C VAL A 65 -17.15 -9.76 -12.37
N VAL A 66 -17.90 -10.39 -11.45
CA VAL A 66 -17.80 -11.82 -11.16
C VAL A 66 -18.24 -12.65 -12.37
N ALA A 67 -19.34 -12.28 -13.03
CA ALA A 67 -19.79 -12.96 -14.24
C ALA A 67 -18.74 -12.87 -15.36
N ALA A 68 -18.14 -11.69 -15.58
CA ALA A 68 -17.07 -11.52 -16.56
C ALA A 68 -15.83 -12.37 -16.23
N ALA A 69 -15.41 -12.41 -14.96
CA ALA A 69 -14.29 -13.24 -14.52
C ALA A 69 -14.55 -14.74 -14.75
N VAL A 70 -15.75 -15.22 -14.44
CA VAL A 70 -16.15 -16.61 -14.69
C VAL A 70 -16.09 -16.95 -16.18
N VAL A 71 -16.60 -16.07 -17.06
CA VAL A 71 -16.55 -16.28 -18.51
C VAL A 71 -15.11 -16.43 -19.01
N VAL A 72 -14.20 -15.57 -18.55
CA VAL A 72 -12.77 -15.64 -18.92
C VAL A 72 -12.13 -16.94 -18.45
N VAL A 73 -12.36 -17.35 -17.20
CA VAL A 73 -11.82 -18.60 -16.65
C VAL A 73 -12.34 -19.82 -17.43
N VAL A 74 -13.63 -19.86 -17.74
CA VAL A 74 -14.23 -20.93 -18.54
C VAL A 74 -13.64 -20.95 -19.95
N ALA A 75 -13.51 -19.79 -20.61
CA ALA A 75 -12.91 -19.70 -21.95
C ALA A 75 -11.46 -20.22 -21.97
N ILE A 76 -10.65 -19.84 -20.97
CA ILE A 76 -9.28 -20.34 -20.83
C ILE A 76 -9.27 -21.86 -20.59
N GLY A 77 -10.15 -22.37 -19.73
CA GLY A 77 -10.27 -23.81 -19.47
C GLY A 77 -10.64 -24.60 -20.73
N LEU A 78 -11.58 -24.09 -21.52
CA LEU A 78 -11.98 -24.69 -22.80
C LEU A 78 -10.84 -24.64 -23.83
N LEU A 79 -10.11 -23.53 -23.91
CA LEU A 79 -8.94 -23.39 -24.79
C LEU A 79 -7.82 -24.36 -24.39
N ARG A 80 -7.56 -24.53 -23.09
CA ARG A 80 -6.55 -25.47 -22.58
C ARG A 80 -6.96 -26.93 -22.80
N ARG A 81 -8.25 -27.25 -22.73
CA ARG A 81 -8.77 -28.60 -23.00
C ARG A 81 -8.72 -28.98 -24.48
N ARG A 82 -8.67 -28.01 -25.38
CA ARG A 82 -8.60 -28.21 -26.84
C ARG A 82 -7.17 -28.29 -27.39
N ARG A 83 -6.16 -28.06 -26.55
CA ARG A 83 -4.74 -28.28 -26.87
C ARG A 83 -4.29 -29.59 -26.27
#